data_AF-A0A970VP45-F1
#
_entry.id   AF-A0A970VP45-F1
#
_cell.length_a   1.000
_cell.length_b   1.000
_cell.length_c   1.000
_cell.angle_alpha   90.00
_cell.angle_beta   90.00
_cell.angle_gamma   90.00
#
_symmetry.space_group_name_H-M   'P 1'
#
loop_
_entity.id
_entity.type
_entity.pdbx_description
1 polymer ?
#
loop_
_entity_poly.entity_id
_entity_poly.type
_entity_poly.pdbx_seq_one_letter_code
_entity_poly.pdbx_strand_id
1 'polypeptide(L)'
;MKHLRKQSGYTLIELMAASLILVVGILAVSGILMRGYKAMTTAETRSDALHSTQKDIEAVIQREDPDAEVIVDEQYPYYLQFDNFGIQVRGRLITVKKIAPGLPEGQVIYQTFVPDEGVDE
;
A
#
# COMPACT_ATOMS: atom_id res chain seq x y z
N MET A 1 45.76 55.59 -4.35
CA MET A 1 45.33 54.66 -3.27
C MET A 1 44.05 53.99 -3.71
N LYS A 2 44.01 52.66 -3.91
CA LYS A 2 42.83 51.82 -3.64
C LYS A 2 43.08 50.34 -3.99
N HIS A 3 42.86 49.51 -2.98
CA HIS A 3 42.52 48.08 -3.01
C HIS A 3 43.58 47.09 -3.52
N LEU A 4 44.60 46.87 -2.69
CA LEU A 4 45.28 45.58 -2.61
C LEU A 4 44.23 44.51 -2.26
N ARG A 5 43.81 43.77 -3.28
CA ARG A 5 42.92 42.62 -3.24
C ARG A 5 43.56 41.57 -2.32
N LYS A 6 43.06 41.40 -1.08
CA LYS A 6 43.44 40.29 -0.21
C LYS A 6 43.06 38.97 -0.91
N GLN A 7 44.02 38.32 -1.54
CA GLN A 7 43.92 36.90 -1.89
C GLN A 7 44.20 36.10 -0.62
N SER A 8 43.20 35.92 0.23
CA SER A 8 43.27 34.89 1.28
C SER A 8 43.01 33.54 0.62
N GLY A 9 44.06 32.75 0.40
CA GLY A 9 43.93 31.34 0.04
C GLY A 9 43.38 30.53 1.21
N TYR A 10 42.80 29.37 0.92
CA TYR A 10 42.34 28.44 1.95
C TYR A 10 43.53 27.74 2.61
N THR A 11 43.47 27.61 3.93
CA THR A 11 44.42 26.80 4.69
C THR A 11 44.12 25.31 4.47
N LEU A 12 45.14 24.44 4.62
CA LEU A 12 44.97 22.99 4.47
C LEU A 12 43.89 22.44 5.41
N ILE A 13 43.80 22.99 6.62
CA ILE A 13 42.82 22.61 7.64
C ILE A 13 41.39 22.96 7.19
N GLU A 14 41.19 24.15 6.63
CA GLU A 14 39.87 24.54 6.08
C GLU A 14 39.45 23.64 4.92
N LEU A 15 40.40 23.26 4.07
CA LEU A 15 40.13 22.34 2.96
C LEU A 15 39.73 20.94 3.46
N MET A 16 40.41 20.45 4.51
CA MET A 16 40.08 19.18 5.16
C MET A 16 38.74 19.22 5.90
N ALA A 17 38.42 20.33 6.55
CA ALA A 17 37.13 20.50 7.21
C ALA A 17 35.98 20.54 6.18
N ALA A 18 36.16 21.28 5.08
CA ALA A 18 35.18 21.35 4.01
C ALA A 18 34.95 19.99 3.33
N SER A 19 36.02 19.22 3.08
CA SER A 19 35.90 17.89 2.49
C SER A 19 35.21 16.91 3.44
N LEU A 20 35.47 16.98 4.75
CA LEU A 20 34.79 16.16 5.74
C LEU A 20 33.28 16.44 5.78
N ILE A 21 32.89 17.72 5.79
CA ILE A 21 31.48 18.12 5.77
C ILE A 21 30.80 17.64 4.49
N LEU A 22 31.48 17.76 3.34
CA LEU A 22 30.98 17.29 2.06
C LEU A 22 30.72 15.78 2.08
N VAL A 23 31.67 14.98 2.60
CA VAL A 23 31.54 13.52 2.68
C VAL A 23 30.36 13.14 3.58
N VAL A 24 30.22 13.78 4.75
CA VAL A 24 29.08 13.54 5.65
C VAL A 24 27.75 13.89 4.97
N GLY A 25 27.70 15.01 4.23
CA GLY A 25 26.53 15.41 3.47
C GLY A 25 26.13 14.38 2.40
N ILE A 26 27.09 13.88 1.63
CA ILE A 26 26.86 12.85 0.60
C ILE A 26 26.35 11.55 1.22
N LEU A 27 26.91 11.15 2.36
CA LEU A 27 26.49 9.95 3.08
C LEU A 27 25.05 10.09 3.62
N ALA A 28 24.71 11.26 4.15
CA ALA A 28 23.35 11.53 4.64
C ALA A 28 22.31 11.45 3.51
N VAL A 29 22.58 12.08 2.36
CA VAL A 29 21.67 12.06 1.19
C VAL A 29 21.55 10.64 0.65
N SER A 30 22.66 9.92 0.50
CA SER A 30 22.66 8.51 0.06
C SER A 30 21.85 7.61 0.98
N GLY A 31 21.96 7.82 2.30
CA GLY A 31 21.20 7.07 3.30
C GLY A 31 19.68 7.32 3.21
N ILE A 32 19.28 8.57 2.96
CA ILE A 32 17.87 8.93 2.75
C ILE A 32 17.34 8.27 1.46
N LEU A 33 18.11 8.35 0.36
CA LEU A 33 17.73 7.73 -0.91
C LEU A 33 17.56 6.21 -0.77
N MET A 34 18.51 5.50 -0.16
CA MET A 34 18.39 4.05 0.07
C MET A 34 17.15 3.67 0.88
N ARG A 35 16.81 4.45 1.92
CA ARG A 35 15.59 4.22 2.71
C ARG A 35 14.33 4.49 1.89
N GLY A 36 14.35 5.57 1.08
CA GLY A 36 13.26 5.90 0.15
C GLY A 36 13.02 4.82 -0.88
N TYR A 37 14.07 4.30 -1.51
CA TYR A 37 13.97 3.19 -2.47
C TYR A 37 13.37 1.93 -1.84
N LYS A 38 13.84 1.53 -0.65
CA LYS A 38 13.25 0.37 0.06
C LYS A 38 11.77 0.57 0.36
N ALA A 39 11.39 1.74 0.87
CA ALA A 39 9.99 2.04 1.17
C ALA A 39 9.11 2.04 -0.09
N MET A 40 9.64 2.59 -1.20
CA MET A 40 8.95 2.63 -2.49
C MET A 40 8.76 1.23 -3.07
N THR A 41 9.78 0.37 -3.05
CA THR A 41 9.65 -1.02 -3.52
C THR A 41 8.62 -1.81 -2.71
N THR A 42 8.57 -1.61 -1.38
CA THR A 42 7.56 -2.26 -0.53
C THR A 42 6.16 -1.73 -0.82
N ALA A 43 6.01 -0.43 -1.09
CA ALA A 43 4.73 0.17 -1.45
C ALA A 43 4.22 -0.33 -2.82
N GLU A 44 5.11 -0.46 -3.80
CA GLU A 44 4.81 -0.99 -5.12
C GLU A 44 4.31 -2.44 -5.04
N THR A 45 5.06 -3.32 -4.35
CA THR A 45 4.63 -4.72 -4.14
C THR A 45 3.29 -4.82 -3.42
N ARG A 46 3.01 -3.91 -2.49
CA ARG A 46 1.73 -3.87 -1.78
C ARG A 46 0.59 -3.39 -2.67
N SER A 47 0.85 -2.42 -3.53
CA SER A 47 -0.12 -1.90 -4.49
C SER A 47 -0.53 -2.98 -5.49
N ASP A 48 0.42 -3.72 -6.04
CA ASP A 48 0.15 -4.80 -7.00
C ASP A 48 -0.64 -5.95 -6.37
N ALA A 49 -0.29 -6.32 -5.13
CA ALA A 49 -1.02 -7.32 -4.35
C ALA A 49 -2.49 -6.89 -4.09
N LEU A 50 -2.71 -5.63 -3.74
CA LEU A 50 -4.06 -5.11 -3.52
C LEU A 50 -4.87 -5.04 -4.82
N HIS A 51 -4.27 -4.54 -5.90
CA HIS A 51 -4.96 -4.40 -7.18
C HIS A 51 -5.36 -5.76 -7.77
N SER A 52 -4.47 -6.76 -7.71
CA SER A 52 -4.81 -8.13 -8.12
C SER A 52 -5.93 -8.72 -7.27
N THR A 53 -5.92 -8.48 -5.96
CA THR A 53 -6.98 -8.97 -5.06
C THR A 53 -8.33 -8.33 -5.39
N GLN A 54 -8.36 -7.04 -5.75
CA GLN A 54 -9.60 -6.37 -6.19
C GLN A 54 -10.17 -7.00 -7.46
N LYS A 55 -9.30 -7.32 -8.43
CA LYS A 55 -9.72 -7.98 -9.67
C LYS A 55 -10.36 -9.35 -9.41
N ASP A 56 -9.79 -10.14 -8.50
CA ASP A 56 -10.36 -11.45 -8.14
C ASP A 56 -11.74 -11.34 -7.49
N ILE A 57 -11.96 -10.30 -6.69
CA ILE A 57 -13.27 -10.06 -6.06
C ILE A 57 -14.31 -9.67 -7.10
N GLU A 58 -13.94 -8.81 -8.05
CA GLU A 58 -14.83 -8.45 -9.16
C GLU A 58 -15.22 -9.69 -9.97
N ALA A 59 -14.27 -10.61 -10.23
CA ALA A 59 -14.56 -11.88 -10.89
C ALA A 59 -15.56 -12.74 -10.07
N VAL A 60 -15.33 -12.91 -8.77
CA VAL A 60 -16.26 -13.66 -7.89
C VAL A 60 -17.67 -13.03 -7.88
N ILE A 61 -17.77 -11.70 -7.80
CA ILE A 61 -19.06 -10.99 -7.84
C ILE A 61 -19.77 -11.22 -9.18
N GLN A 62 -19.03 -11.23 -10.28
CA GLN A 62 -19.55 -11.43 -11.63
C GLN A 62 -19.83 -12.91 -11.97
N ARG A 63 -19.57 -13.84 -11.04
CA ARG A 63 -19.62 -15.30 -11.26
C ARG A 63 -18.65 -15.79 -12.33
N GLU A 64 -17.54 -15.09 -12.48
CA GLU A 64 -16.38 -15.57 -13.24
C GLU A 64 -15.47 -16.39 -12.30
N ASP A 65 -14.72 -17.34 -12.86
CA ASP A 65 -13.77 -18.12 -12.06
C ASP A 65 -12.64 -17.20 -11.56
N PRO A 66 -12.45 -17.04 -10.24
CA PRO A 66 -11.30 -16.32 -9.72
C PRO A 66 -10.00 -17.10 -9.98
N ASP A 67 -8.85 -16.42 -9.88
CA ASP A 67 -7.55 -17.09 -9.94
C ASP A 67 -7.46 -18.25 -8.91
N ALA A 68 -6.74 -19.31 -9.28
CA ALA A 68 -6.73 -20.61 -8.59
C ALA A 68 -6.23 -20.61 -7.12
N GLU A 69 -5.80 -19.47 -6.58
CA GLU A 69 -5.26 -19.31 -5.22
C GLU A 69 -6.22 -18.59 -4.25
N VAL A 70 -7.49 -18.43 -4.65
CA VAL A 70 -8.50 -17.70 -3.87
C VAL A 70 -9.44 -18.67 -3.14
N ILE A 71 -9.62 -18.48 -1.83
CA ILE A 71 -10.63 -19.21 -1.05
C ILE A 71 -11.88 -18.34 -0.97
N VAL A 72 -12.98 -18.81 -1.57
CA VAL A 72 -14.29 -18.15 -1.53
C VAL A 72 -15.18 -18.87 -0.52
N ASP A 73 -15.74 -18.14 0.43
CA ASP A 73 -16.79 -18.59 1.34
C ASP A 73 -18.05 -17.78 1.08
N GLU A 74 -19.09 -18.45 0.60
CA GLU A 74 -20.39 -17.85 0.28
C GLU A 74 -21.43 -18.34 1.30
N GLN A 75 -22.00 -17.40 2.04
CA GLN A 75 -23.06 -17.67 3.00
C GLN A 75 -24.40 -17.20 2.42
N TYR A 76 -25.27 -18.16 2.13
CA TYR A 76 -26.65 -17.93 1.72
C TYR A 76 -27.60 -18.91 2.43
N PRO A 77 -28.72 -18.43 3.03
CA PRO A 77 -29.12 -17.03 3.15
C PRO A 77 -28.36 -16.27 4.25
N TYR A 78 -28.02 -15.01 3.99
CA TYR A 78 -27.51 -14.08 4.99
C TYR A 78 -28.48 -12.90 5.15
N TYR A 79 -28.74 -12.50 6.40
CA TYR A 79 -29.61 -11.36 6.71
C TYR A 79 -28.78 -10.24 7.32
N LEU A 80 -28.68 -9.12 6.61
CA LEU A 80 -28.03 -7.91 7.11
C LEU A 80 -29.05 -7.08 7.89
N GLN A 81 -28.83 -6.94 9.19
CA GLN A 81 -29.70 -6.19 10.09
C GLN A 81 -29.21 -4.74 10.24
N PHE A 82 -30.11 -3.79 9.98
CA PHE A 82 -29.87 -2.37 10.18
C PHE A 82 -30.63 -1.89 11.42
N ASP A 83 -29.99 -1.99 12.59
CA ASP A 83 -30.64 -1.70 13.89
C ASP A 83 -31.27 -0.30 13.95
N ASN A 84 -30.60 0.70 13.37
CA ASN A 84 -31.09 2.09 13.35
C ASN A 84 -32.37 2.28 12.53
N PHE A 85 -32.68 1.36 11.62
CA PHE A 85 -33.83 1.43 10.74
C PHE A 85 -34.87 0.33 11.03
N GLY A 86 -34.53 -0.68 11.84
CA GLY A 86 -35.40 -1.82 12.14
C GLY A 86 -35.65 -2.73 10.92
N ILE A 87 -34.79 -2.64 9.89
CA ILE A 87 -34.94 -3.37 8.62
C ILE A 87 -33.94 -4.53 8.58
N GLN A 88 -34.36 -5.67 8.02
CA GLN A 88 -33.48 -6.78 7.68
C GLN A 88 -33.49 -6.98 6.16
N VAL A 89 -32.30 -7.06 5.57
CA VAL A 89 -32.14 -7.28 4.13
C VAL A 89 -31.58 -8.67 3.91
N ARG A 90 -32.31 -9.49 3.17
CA ARG A 90 -31.86 -10.83 2.77
C ARG A 90 -30.91 -10.72 1.59
N GLY A 91 -29.86 -11.53 1.60
CA GLY A 91 -28.93 -11.62 0.49
C GLY A 91 -27.86 -12.67 0.73
N ARG A 92 -26.74 -12.48 0.03
CA ARG A 92 -25.55 -13.35 0.06
C ARG A 92 -24.39 -12.58 0.67
N LEU A 93 -23.70 -13.21 1.61
CA LEU A 93 -22.44 -12.70 2.13
C LEU A 93 -21.31 -13.46 1.48
N ILE A 94 -20.49 -12.76 0.70
CA ILE A 94 -19.36 -13.33 -0.02
C ILE A 94 -18.09 -12.89 0.69
N THR A 95 -17.30 -13.86 1.15
CA THR A 95 -15.99 -13.64 1.75
C THR A 95 -14.92 -14.21 0.83
N VAL A 96 -13.98 -13.37 0.42
CA VAL A 96 -12.86 -13.73 -0.44
C VAL A 96 -11.58 -13.63 0.38
N LYS A 97 -10.85 -14.74 0.50
CA LYS A 97 -9.56 -14.81 1.18
C LYS A 97 -8.47 -15.14 0.17
N LYS A 98 -7.48 -14.26 0.05
CA LYS A 98 -6.31 -14.46 -0.81
C LYS A 98 -5.03 -14.43 0.02
N ILE A 99 -4.16 -15.41 -0.18
CA ILE A 99 -2.82 -15.40 0.39
C ILE A 99 -1.94 -14.62 -0.58
N ALA A 100 -1.44 -13.46 -0.17
CA ALA A 100 -0.65 -12.60 -1.05
C ALA A 100 0.76 -12.39 -0.45
N PRO A 101 1.83 -12.77 -1.18
CA PRO A 101 3.20 -12.50 -0.74
C PRO A 101 3.47 -10.99 -0.73
N GLY A 102 3.94 -10.46 0.40
CA GLY A 102 4.30 -9.04 0.55
C GLY A 102 3.43 -8.22 1.52
N LEU A 103 2.42 -8.82 2.15
CA LEU A 103 1.62 -8.16 3.20
C LEU A 103 2.04 -8.59 4.62
N PRO A 104 1.83 -7.73 5.65
CA PRO A 104 2.28 -7.99 7.02
C PRO A 104 1.72 -9.28 7.63
N GLU A 105 0.52 -9.69 7.22
CA GLU A 105 -0.17 -10.89 7.71
C GLU A 105 -0.26 -12.00 6.64
N GLY A 106 0.32 -11.79 5.46
CA GLY A 106 0.31 -12.75 4.35
C GLY A 106 -1.07 -13.07 3.76
N GLN A 107 -2.14 -12.47 4.29
CA GLN A 107 -3.51 -12.72 3.87
C GLN A 107 -4.28 -11.42 3.69
N VAL A 108 -5.12 -11.37 2.66
CA VAL A 108 -6.15 -10.36 2.48
C VAL A 108 -7.50 -11.01 2.61
N ILE A 109 -8.36 -10.46 3.46
CA ILE A 109 -9.75 -10.89 3.63
C ILE A 109 -10.63 -9.73 3.19
N TYR A 110 -11.45 -9.98 2.17
CA TYR A 110 -12.49 -9.06 1.74
C TYR A 110 -13.86 -9.70 1.90
N GLN A 111 -14.83 -8.89 2.30
CA GLN A 111 -16.20 -9.33 2.56
C GLN A 111 -17.16 -8.35 1.90
N THR A 112 -18.10 -8.86 1.12
CA THR A 112 -19.13 -8.06 0.47
C THR A 112 -20.49 -8.71 0.64
N PHE A 113 -21.53 -7.88 0.75
CA PHE A 113 -22.92 -8.32 0.84
C PHE A 113 -23.65 -7.97 -0.46
N VAL A 114 -24.27 -8.98 -1.07
CA VAL A 114 -25.08 -8.84 -2.28
C VAL A 114 -26.53 -9.07 -1.89
N PRO A 115 -27.38 -8.02 -1.83
CA PRO A 115 -28.80 -8.21 -1.54
C PRO A 115 -29.48 -9.04 -2.64
N ASP A 116 -30.53 -9.78 -2.27
CA ASP A 116 -31.38 -10.40 -3.28
C ASP A 116 -32.09 -9.28 -4.08
N GLU A 117 -32.18 -9.40 -5.41
CA GLU A 117 -32.92 -8.43 -6.23
C GLU A 117 -34.41 -8.56 -5.91
N GLY A 118 -34.91 -7.62 -5.10
CA GLY A 118 -36.27 -7.59 -4.61
C GLY A 118 -36.29 -6.81 -3.31
N VAL A 119 -36.61 -5.52 -3.38
CA VAL A 119 -37.21 -4.85 -2.23
C VAL A 119 -38.56 -5.54 -2.10
N ASP A 120 -38.73 -6.40 -1.10
CA ASP A 120 -40.05 -6.94 -0.77
C ASP A 120 -41.01 -5.75 -0.62
N GLU A 121 -42.00 -5.67 -1.53
CA GLU A 121 -43.12 -4.72 -1.47
C GLU A 121 -43.97 -4.93 -0.20
#